data_AF-A0A5M3XPR1-F1
#
_entry.id   AF-A0A5M3XPR1-F1
#
_cell.length_a   1.000
_cell.length_b   1.000
_cell.length_c   1.000
_cell.angle_alpha   90.00
_cell.angle_beta   90.00
_cell.angle_gamma   90.00
#
_symmetry.space_group_name_H-M   'P 1'
#
loop_
_entity.id
_entity.type
_entity.pdbx_description
1 polymer ?
#
loop_
_entity_poly.entity_id
_entity_poly.type
_entity_poly.pdbx_seq_one_letter_code
_entity_poly.pdbx_strand_id
1 'polypeptide(L)'
;MTVGQGERGSDDRHPVTLTQGDGGPAERQEAPVRRVAAPERRRARQVLARPEIGALVGALVVFAFFGTLSEVFRSPAGIANWLDPASTLGIMAVAVALLMIGGEFDLSTGVMTGSTAIVTGLVATRLGWNVWLAIAVSLVFAVAVGFLNGYLVMRTGLPSFIITLGSFLMLQGLNLGVTKLITGTVLIRGLADVPGYHSASMVFASTVSLFGGAFRVSILWWLCLTALAVYVLRRTAFGNWVFSVGGDVRAARNVGVPVVRTKITLFVTTAVAAWLVGTMTILRLTSIQANSGIGQELIYIVAAVIGGCLLTGGYGSAAGATLGALIFGMVSQGIVYVGWDADWFKFFLGAMLLLAVLTNQFVRRYAEEAGK
;
A
#
# COMPACT_ATOMS: atom_id res chain seq x y z
N MET A 1 16.34 -58.26 -61.54
CA MET A 1 17.75 -57.94 -61.25
C MET A 1 17.89 -57.88 -59.73
N THR A 2 18.65 -58.73 -59.01
CA THR A 2 20.13 -58.91 -58.98
C THR A 2 20.84 -57.58 -58.69
N VAL A 3 21.71 -57.33 -57.69
CA VAL A 3 22.37 -58.08 -56.57
C VAL A 3 22.57 -57.05 -55.42
N GLY A 4 22.77 -57.31 -54.11
CA GLY A 4 22.88 -58.53 -53.28
C GLY A 4 24.12 -58.48 -52.34
N GLN A 5 24.02 -58.96 -51.08
CA GLN A 5 25.06 -58.97 -50.01
C GLN A 5 25.50 -57.55 -49.51
N GLY A 6 25.89 -57.28 -48.26
CA GLY A 6 26.03 -58.10 -47.05
C GLY A 6 27.48 -58.38 -46.67
N GLU A 7 28.06 -57.63 -45.70
CA GLU A 7 29.06 -58.12 -44.71
C GLU A 7 29.49 -57.06 -43.66
N ARG A 8 30.39 -57.43 -42.74
CA ARG A 8 30.64 -56.78 -41.44
C ARG A 8 32.02 -56.11 -41.35
N GLY A 9 32.07 -54.95 -40.69
CA GLY A 9 33.04 -54.58 -39.65
C GLY A 9 34.49 -54.24 -40.00
N SER A 10 34.98 -53.15 -39.40
CA SER A 10 36.37 -53.02 -38.89
C SER A 10 36.48 -51.83 -37.91
N ASP A 11 37.26 -52.01 -36.83
CA ASP A 11 37.76 -50.96 -35.93
C ASP A 11 38.92 -50.26 -36.66
N ASP A 12 38.87 -48.93 -36.81
CA ASP A 12 40.01 -48.19 -37.38
C ASP A 12 40.30 -46.93 -36.57
N ARG A 13 41.48 -46.93 -35.95
CA ARG A 13 41.93 -45.93 -34.98
C ARG A 13 42.84 -44.93 -35.67
N HIS A 14 42.37 -43.70 -35.85
CA HIS A 14 43.26 -42.64 -36.32
C HIS A 14 44.21 -42.16 -35.21
N PRO A 15 45.53 -42.05 -35.48
CA PRO A 15 46.51 -41.63 -34.49
C PRO A 15 46.45 -40.11 -34.25
N VAL A 16 46.60 -39.71 -32.99
CA VAL A 16 46.70 -38.29 -32.59
C VAL A 16 48.09 -37.76 -32.93
N THR A 17 48.18 -36.92 -33.96
CA THR A 17 49.40 -36.16 -34.27
C THR A 17 49.54 -35.01 -33.28
N LEU A 18 50.49 -35.14 -32.34
CA LEU A 18 50.87 -34.04 -31.44
C LEU A 18 51.73 -33.02 -32.20
N THR A 19 51.11 -31.97 -32.72
CA THR A 19 51.82 -30.76 -33.12
C THR A 19 52.36 -30.04 -31.89
N GLN A 20 53.68 -30.08 -31.70
CA GLN A 20 54.37 -29.18 -30.76
C GLN A 20 54.19 -27.74 -31.27
N GLY A 21 53.31 -26.98 -30.61
CA GLY A 21 53.24 -25.52 -30.76
C GLY A 21 54.30 -24.86 -29.90
N ASP A 22 55.00 -23.86 -30.46
CA ASP A 22 56.08 -23.14 -29.78
C ASP A 22 55.63 -22.51 -28.45
N GLY A 23 56.48 -22.69 -27.43
CA GLY A 23 56.28 -22.13 -26.10
C GLY A 23 56.59 -20.64 -26.03
N GLY A 24 55.66 -19.79 -26.48
CA GLY A 24 55.63 -18.39 -26.05
C GLY A 24 55.36 -18.29 -24.54
N PRO A 25 55.97 -17.35 -23.80
CA PRO A 25 55.72 -17.20 -22.37
C PRO A 25 54.26 -16.81 -22.16
N ALA A 26 53.50 -17.66 -21.49
CA ALA A 26 52.10 -17.40 -21.19
C ALA A 26 51.98 -16.15 -20.30
N GLU A 27 51.47 -15.05 -20.87
CA GLU A 27 51.00 -13.91 -20.09
C GLU A 27 49.95 -14.42 -19.09
N ARG A 28 50.31 -14.44 -17.81
CA ARG A 28 49.34 -14.65 -16.74
C ARG A 28 48.44 -13.43 -16.71
N GLN A 29 47.32 -13.53 -17.40
CA GLN A 29 46.28 -12.52 -17.37
C GLN A 29 45.72 -12.47 -15.94
N GLU A 30 46.29 -11.60 -15.11
CA GLU A 30 45.85 -11.42 -13.73
C GLU A 30 44.38 -11.04 -13.71
N ALA A 31 43.54 -11.94 -13.20
CA ALA A 31 42.12 -11.68 -13.07
C ALA A 31 41.92 -10.39 -12.27
N PRO A 32 41.12 -9.42 -12.77
CA PRO A 32 41.07 -8.09 -12.20
C PRO A 32 40.65 -8.16 -10.73
N VAL A 33 41.56 -7.78 -9.84
CA VAL A 33 41.36 -7.84 -8.39
C VAL A 33 40.15 -6.97 -8.05
N ARG A 34 39.02 -7.64 -7.76
CA ARG A 34 37.73 -7.00 -7.52
C ARG A 34 37.81 -6.18 -6.24
N ARG A 35 38.16 -4.90 -6.38
CA ARG A 35 38.35 -3.95 -5.26
C ARG A 35 37.14 -4.01 -4.33
N VAL A 36 37.32 -4.63 -3.16
CA VAL A 36 36.29 -4.71 -2.13
C VAL A 36 36.08 -3.31 -1.59
N ALA A 37 34.95 -2.69 -1.95
CA ALA A 37 34.65 -1.33 -1.54
C ALA A 37 34.64 -1.22 0.00
N ALA A 38 35.28 -0.17 0.52
CA ALA A 38 35.45 0.06 1.95
C ALA A 38 34.14 -0.06 2.75
N PRO A 39 34.17 -0.62 3.98
CA PRO A 39 32.97 -1.01 4.72
C PRO A 39 31.98 0.14 4.95
N GLU A 40 32.45 1.38 5.13
CA GLU A 40 31.61 2.56 5.28
C GLU A 40 30.77 2.86 4.03
N ARG A 41 31.39 2.82 2.84
CA ARG A 41 30.68 2.95 1.56
C ARG A 41 29.65 1.84 1.39
N ARG A 42 29.95 0.63 1.86
CA ARG A 42 29.03 -0.53 1.82
C ARG A 42 27.81 -0.33 2.73
N ARG A 43 27.99 0.29 3.90
CA ARG A 43 26.91 0.57 4.86
C ARG A 43 25.99 1.71 4.38
N ALA A 44 26.56 2.78 3.83
CA ALA A 44 25.78 3.87 3.21
C ALA A 44 24.94 3.36 2.02
N ARG A 45 25.53 2.53 1.13
CA ARG A 45 24.84 1.88 0.00
C ARG A 45 23.63 1.04 0.44
N GLN A 46 23.73 0.26 1.51
CA GLN A 46 22.62 -0.54 2.05
C GLN A 46 21.48 0.29 2.69
N VAL A 47 21.74 1.54 3.07
CA VAL A 47 20.69 2.46 3.54
C VAL A 47 19.98 3.11 2.35
N LEU A 48 20.74 3.61 1.38
CA LEU A 48 20.22 4.26 0.16
C LEU A 48 19.30 3.35 -0.69
N ALA A 49 19.55 2.04 -0.71
CA ALA A 49 18.75 1.07 -1.47
C ALA A 49 17.36 0.75 -0.87
N ARG A 50 16.97 1.36 0.26
CA ARG A 50 15.68 1.06 0.92
C ARG A 50 14.51 1.83 0.26
N PRO A 51 13.33 1.22 0.09
CA PRO A 51 12.16 1.87 -0.52
C PRO A 51 11.78 3.19 0.16
N GLU A 52 12.02 3.30 1.47
CA GLU A 52 11.66 4.48 2.26
C GLU A 52 12.50 5.73 1.92
N ILE A 53 13.72 5.59 1.41
CA ILE A 53 14.62 6.74 1.26
C ILE A 53 14.17 7.65 0.11
N GLY A 54 13.77 7.10 -1.03
CA GLY A 54 13.23 7.90 -2.14
C GLY A 54 11.90 8.58 -1.77
N ALA A 55 11.04 7.90 -1.00
CA ALA A 55 9.83 8.49 -0.45
C ALA A 55 10.12 9.59 0.59
N LEU A 56 11.16 9.44 1.43
CA LEU A 56 11.60 10.45 2.39
C LEU A 56 12.16 11.70 1.68
N VAL A 57 12.98 11.52 0.65
CA VAL A 57 13.48 12.63 -0.18
C VAL A 57 12.31 13.35 -0.85
N GLY A 58 11.35 12.62 -1.42
CA GLY A 58 10.12 13.21 -1.98
C GLY A 58 9.33 14.03 -0.95
N ALA A 59 9.15 13.51 0.27
CA ALA A 59 8.48 14.21 1.35
C ALA A 59 9.22 15.49 1.77
N LEU A 60 10.55 15.45 1.87
CA LEU A 60 11.37 16.61 2.20
C LEU A 60 11.33 17.68 1.10
N VAL A 61 11.33 17.29 -0.19
CA VAL A 61 11.18 18.22 -1.32
C VAL A 61 9.82 18.91 -1.30
N VAL A 62 8.74 18.15 -1.08
CA VAL A 62 7.37 18.71 -0.99
C VAL A 62 7.23 19.63 0.23
N PHE A 63 7.78 19.24 1.38
CA PHE A 63 7.80 20.09 2.58
C PHE A 63 8.59 21.39 2.36
N ALA A 64 9.76 21.33 1.73
CA ALA A 64 10.56 22.51 1.43
C ALA A 64 9.84 23.44 0.44
N PHE A 65 9.19 22.89 -0.58
CA PHE A 65 8.42 23.66 -1.57
C PHE A 65 7.26 24.43 -0.93
N PHE A 66 6.35 23.76 -0.22
CA PHE A 66 5.22 24.46 0.41
C PHE A 66 5.63 25.29 1.62
N GLY A 67 6.68 24.88 2.34
CA GLY A 67 7.20 25.60 3.49
C GLY A 67 7.86 26.94 3.14
N THR A 68 8.49 27.06 1.98
CA THR A 68 9.01 28.37 1.50
C THR A 68 7.92 29.26 0.94
N LEU A 69 6.86 28.69 0.34
CA LEU A 69 5.75 29.44 -0.25
C LEU A 69 4.67 29.88 0.74
N SER A 70 4.53 29.21 1.90
CA SER A 70 3.50 29.55 2.89
C SER A 70 3.96 29.38 4.33
N GLU A 71 3.83 30.44 5.13
CA GLU A 71 4.06 30.39 6.57
C GLU A 71 2.99 29.59 7.30
N VAL A 72 1.74 29.66 6.82
CA VAL A 72 0.60 28.90 7.36
C VAL A 72 0.87 27.40 7.26
N PHE A 73 1.44 26.92 6.16
CA PHE A 73 1.81 25.51 5.98
C PHE A 73 2.80 24.99 7.05
N ARG A 74 3.73 25.85 7.51
CA ARG A 74 4.70 25.54 8.58
C ARG A 74 4.16 25.75 9.99
N SER A 75 3.07 26.49 10.15
CA SER A 75 2.45 26.73 11.46
C SER A 75 1.91 25.44 12.08
N PRO A 76 1.81 25.31 13.42
CA PRO A 76 1.23 24.14 14.07
C PRO A 76 -0.21 23.82 13.60
N ALA A 77 -0.99 24.84 13.26
CA ALA A 77 -2.31 24.68 12.67
C ALA A 77 -2.25 24.10 11.25
N GLY A 78 -1.35 24.59 10.39
CA GLY A 78 -1.09 24.01 9.07
C GLY A 78 -0.64 22.55 9.15
N ILE A 79 0.30 22.25 10.06
CA ILE A 79 0.79 20.89 10.33
C ILE A 79 -0.37 19.96 10.72
N ALA A 80 -1.22 20.37 11.66
CA ALA A 80 -2.39 19.59 12.05
C ALA A 80 -3.35 19.35 10.87
N ASN A 81 -3.59 20.37 10.04
CA ASN A 81 -4.48 20.30 8.89
C ASN A 81 -3.96 19.40 7.76
N TRP A 82 -2.65 19.38 7.46
CA TRP A 82 -2.12 18.43 6.46
C TRP A 82 -1.91 17.01 7.01
N LEU A 83 -1.73 16.86 8.32
CA LEU A 83 -1.71 15.55 8.99
C LEU A 83 -3.09 14.87 9.03
N ASP A 84 -4.20 15.61 9.11
CA ASP A 84 -5.56 15.04 9.13
C ASP A 84 -5.84 14.12 7.91
N PRO A 85 -5.81 14.61 6.65
CA PRO A 85 -5.99 13.75 5.47
C PRO A 85 -4.85 12.74 5.29
N ALA A 86 -3.59 13.10 5.65
CA ALA A 86 -2.47 12.16 5.60
C ALA A 86 -2.69 10.94 6.51
N SER A 87 -3.32 11.13 7.68
CA SER A 87 -3.51 10.06 8.66
C SER A 87 -4.57 9.04 8.26
N THR A 88 -5.72 9.50 7.78
CA THR A 88 -6.80 8.60 7.33
C THR A 88 -6.41 7.84 6.07
N LEU A 89 -5.81 8.53 5.10
CA LEU A 89 -5.27 7.92 3.89
C LEU A 89 -4.08 7.01 4.21
N GLY A 90 -3.24 7.38 5.19
CA GLY A 90 -2.06 6.63 5.59
C GLY A 90 -2.37 5.29 6.27
N ILE A 91 -3.45 5.20 7.04
CA ILE A 91 -3.97 3.91 7.55
C ILE A 91 -4.27 2.97 6.37
N MET A 92 -4.93 3.48 5.33
CA MET A 92 -5.22 2.70 4.13
C MET A 92 -3.97 2.39 3.29
N ALA A 93 -3.10 3.36 3.05
CA ALA A 93 -1.88 3.19 2.26
C ALA A 93 -0.95 2.13 2.88
N VAL A 94 -0.85 2.06 4.21
CA VAL A 94 -0.09 1.02 4.92
C VAL A 94 -0.71 -0.37 4.71
N ALA A 95 -2.03 -0.52 4.84
CA ALA A 95 -2.69 -1.80 4.63
C ALA A 95 -2.66 -2.25 3.16
N VAL A 96 -2.91 -1.33 2.22
CA VAL A 96 -2.81 -1.56 0.78
C VAL A 96 -1.37 -1.91 0.39
N ALA A 97 -0.36 -1.26 0.97
CA ALA A 97 1.04 -1.64 0.77
C ALA A 97 1.33 -3.08 1.21
N LEU A 98 0.80 -3.54 2.35
CA LEU A 98 0.97 -4.94 2.77
C LEU A 98 0.38 -5.92 1.74
N LEU A 99 -0.83 -5.63 1.22
CA LEU A 99 -1.48 -6.44 0.19
C LEU A 99 -0.70 -6.43 -1.14
N MET A 100 -0.27 -5.25 -1.59
CA MET A 100 0.53 -5.08 -2.80
C MET A 100 1.88 -5.79 -2.70
N ILE A 101 2.59 -5.71 -1.57
CA ILE A 101 3.84 -6.47 -1.36
C ILE A 101 3.57 -7.97 -1.45
N GLY A 102 2.40 -8.46 -1.01
CA GLY A 102 1.92 -9.83 -1.20
C GLY A 102 1.51 -10.21 -2.63
N GLY A 103 1.64 -9.29 -3.60
CA GLY A 103 1.34 -9.50 -5.02
C GLY A 103 -0.15 -9.51 -5.33
N GLU A 104 -0.97 -8.71 -4.62
CA GLU A 104 -2.41 -8.63 -4.81
C GLU A 104 -2.93 -7.18 -4.80
N PHE A 105 -4.14 -6.99 -5.35
CA PHE A 105 -4.84 -5.71 -5.43
C PHE A 105 -6.25 -5.81 -4.85
N ASP A 106 -6.71 -4.77 -4.15
CA ASP A 106 -8.09 -4.66 -3.67
C ASP A 106 -8.69 -3.30 -4.01
N LEU A 107 -9.41 -3.26 -5.15
CA LEU A 107 -10.18 -2.09 -5.56
C LEU A 107 -11.40 -1.82 -4.68
N SER A 108 -11.87 -2.80 -3.91
CA SER A 108 -13.03 -2.61 -3.04
C SER A 108 -12.69 -1.76 -1.80
N THR A 109 -11.41 -1.53 -1.50
CA THR A 109 -10.93 -0.75 -0.34
C THR A 109 -11.55 0.65 -0.21
N GLY A 110 -11.74 1.39 -1.31
CA GLY A 110 -12.35 2.72 -1.30
C GLY A 110 -13.82 2.65 -0.88
N VAL A 111 -14.64 1.91 -1.64
CA VAL A 111 -16.07 1.74 -1.32
C VAL A 111 -16.29 1.04 0.02
N MET A 112 -15.39 0.15 0.46
CA MET A 112 -15.44 -0.52 1.78
C MET A 112 -15.37 0.49 2.94
N THR A 113 -14.57 1.55 2.81
CA THR A 113 -14.53 2.66 3.78
C THR A 113 -15.90 3.33 3.91
N GLY A 114 -16.63 3.47 2.78
CA GLY A 114 -18.02 3.92 2.77
C GLY A 114 -18.99 2.88 3.33
N SER A 115 -18.90 1.62 2.91
CA SER A 115 -19.81 0.54 3.32
C SER A 115 -19.76 0.30 4.82
N THR A 116 -18.58 0.29 5.43
CA THR A 116 -18.42 0.09 6.89
C THR A 116 -18.97 1.28 7.69
N ALA A 117 -18.73 2.50 7.23
CA ALA A 117 -19.37 3.70 7.76
C ALA A 117 -20.91 3.61 7.66
N ILE A 118 -21.44 3.23 6.49
CA ILE A 118 -22.88 3.05 6.23
C ILE A 118 -23.49 1.97 7.14
N VAL A 119 -22.86 0.80 7.29
CA VAL A 119 -23.32 -0.26 8.19
C VAL A 119 -23.35 0.24 9.64
N THR A 120 -22.30 0.94 10.09
CA THR A 120 -22.29 1.58 11.42
C THR A 120 -23.45 2.57 11.56
N GLY A 121 -23.64 3.43 10.56
CA GLY A 121 -24.69 4.45 10.55
C GLY A 121 -26.10 3.86 10.56
N LEU A 122 -26.38 2.84 9.74
CA LEU A 122 -27.69 2.18 9.68
C LEU A 122 -28.01 1.46 10.99
N VAL A 123 -27.07 0.68 11.52
CA VAL A 123 -27.28 -0.07 12.78
C VAL A 123 -27.48 0.91 13.96
N ALA A 124 -26.65 1.94 14.06
CA ALA A 124 -26.76 2.95 15.12
C ALA A 124 -28.07 3.78 15.02
N THR A 125 -28.38 4.34 13.84
CA THR A 125 -29.47 5.33 13.71
C THR A 125 -30.83 4.74 13.35
N ARG A 126 -30.89 3.53 12.77
CA ARG A 126 -32.16 2.91 12.32
C ARG A 126 -32.59 1.72 13.16
N LEU A 127 -31.65 0.97 13.74
CA LEU A 127 -31.97 -0.03 14.77
C LEU A 127 -31.89 0.54 16.19
N GLY A 128 -31.40 1.78 16.36
CA GLY A 128 -31.25 2.44 17.66
C GLY A 128 -30.18 1.82 18.55
N TRP A 129 -29.28 1.02 17.98
CA TRP A 129 -28.26 0.28 18.74
C TRP A 129 -27.15 1.22 19.22
N ASN A 130 -26.53 0.85 20.35
CA ASN A 130 -25.35 1.56 20.85
C ASN A 130 -24.26 1.60 19.76
N VAL A 131 -23.62 2.76 19.59
CA VAL A 131 -22.59 3.01 18.57
C VAL A 131 -21.45 1.98 18.63
N TRP A 132 -21.05 1.51 19.80
CA TRP A 132 -20.03 0.46 19.93
C TRP A 132 -20.45 -0.88 19.34
N LEU A 133 -21.72 -1.26 19.48
CA LEU A 133 -22.27 -2.47 18.87
C LEU A 133 -22.40 -2.32 17.36
N ALA A 134 -22.79 -1.13 16.88
CA ALA A 134 -22.82 -0.81 15.45
C ALA A 134 -21.42 -0.86 14.81
N ILE A 135 -20.39 -0.37 15.52
CA ILE A 135 -18.97 -0.48 15.14
C ILE A 135 -18.52 -1.94 15.10
N ALA A 136 -18.93 -2.77 16.06
CA ALA A 136 -18.62 -4.20 16.05
C ALA A 136 -19.30 -4.95 14.88
N VAL A 137 -20.56 -4.64 14.56
CA VAL A 137 -21.27 -5.22 13.39
C VAL A 137 -20.58 -4.82 12.09
N SER A 138 -20.16 -3.57 11.92
CA SER A 138 -19.43 -3.14 10.73
C SER A 138 -18.03 -3.75 10.63
N LEU A 139 -17.39 -4.10 11.75
CA LEU A 139 -16.13 -4.86 11.77
C LEU A 139 -16.34 -6.28 11.26
N VAL A 140 -17.36 -6.98 11.75
CA VAL A 140 -17.71 -8.34 11.29
C VAL A 140 -18.02 -8.33 9.80
N PHE A 141 -18.77 -7.34 9.31
CA PHE A 141 -19.02 -7.13 7.89
C PHE A 141 -17.73 -6.94 7.08
N ALA A 142 -16.81 -6.08 7.54
CA ALA A 142 -15.53 -5.84 6.87
C ALA A 142 -14.67 -7.11 6.81
N VAL A 143 -14.54 -7.84 7.93
CA VAL A 143 -13.82 -9.11 8.00
C VAL A 143 -14.45 -10.14 7.06
N ALA A 144 -15.77 -10.23 7.00
CA ALA A 144 -16.47 -11.16 6.11
C ALA A 144 -16.21 -10.88 4.63
N VAL A 145 -16.24 -9.61 4.20
CA VAL A 145 -15.97 -9.26 2.79
C VAL A 145 -14.47 -9.38 2.45
N GLY A 146 -13.57 -8.96 3.34
CA GLY A 146 -12.12 -9.16 3.16
C GLY A 146 -11.77 -10.65 3.07
N PHE A 147 -12.38 -11.47 3.92
CA PHE A 147 -12.25 -12.93 3.83
C PHE A 147 -12.82 -13.47 2.52
N LEU A 148 -14.01 -13.02 2.09
CA LEU A 148 -14.63 -13.46 0.84
C LEU A 148 -13.77 -13.10 -0.38
N ASN A 149 -13.26 -11.87 -0.47
CA ASN A 149 -12.34 -11.44 -1.52
C ASN A 149 -11.12 -12.36 -1.59
N GLY A 150 -10.40 -12.52 -0.46
CA GLY A 150 -9.21 -13.36 -0.40
C GLY A 150 -9.49 -14.83 -0.67
N TYR A 151 -10.60 -15.36 -0.16
CA TYR A 151 -11.03 -16.73 -0.38
C TYR A 151 -11.34 -16.97 -1.86
N LEU A 152 -12.10 -16.09 -2.51
CA LEU A 152 -12.43 -16.20 -3.93
C LEU A 152 -11.17 -16.14 -4.80
N VAL A 153 -10.24 -15.22 -4.54
CA VAL A 153 -8.94 -15.16 -5.23
C VAL A 153 -8.19 -16.49 -5.08
N MET A 154 -8.00 -16.96 -3.85
CA MET A 154 -7.24 -18.19 -3.59
C MET A 154 -7.92 -19.48 -4.07
N ARG A 155 -9.26 -19.51 -4.14
CA ARG A 155 -10.04 -20.68 -4.56
C ARG A 155 -10.26 -20.74 -6.07
N THR A 156 -10.42 -19.60 -6.74
CA THR A 156 -10.69 -19.55 -8.20
C THR A 156 -9.43 -19.39 -9.04
N GLY A 157 -8.36 -18.81 -8.49
CA GLY A 157 -7.17 -18.46 -9.26
C GLY A 157 -7.37 -17.26 -10.21
N LEU A 158 -8.53 -16.58 -10.16
CA LEU A 158 -8.77 -15.36 -10.90
C LEU A 158 -7.91 -14.21 -10.33
N PRO A 159 -7.42 -13.28 -11.17
CA PRO A 159 -6.74 -12.07 -10.70
C PRO A 159 -7.59 -11.29 -9.68
N SER A 160 -6.98 -10.86 -8.58
CA SER A 160 -7.69 -10.12 -7.53
C SER A 160 -8.30 -8.81 -8.00
N PHE A 161 -7.72 -8.17 -9.01
CA PHE A 161 -8.33 -7.03 -9.69
C PHE A 161 -9.78 -7.33 -10.14
N ILE A 162 -10.04 -8.50 -10.72
CA ILE A 162 -11.38 -8.87 -11.23
C ILE A 162 -12.34 -9.15 -10.06
N ILE A 163 -11.89 -9.94 -9.07
CA ILE A 163 -12.69 -10.26 -7.87
C ILE A 163 -13.06 -8.99 -7.11
N THR A 164 -12.08 -8.12 -6.85
CA THR A 164 -12.28 -6.91 -6.05
C THR A 164 -12.96 -5.77 -6.81
N LEU A 165 -12.86 -5.73 -8.15
CA LEU A 165 -13.73 -4.87 -8.98
C LEU A 165 -15.19 -5.35 -8.92
N GLY A 166 -15.42 -6.66 -8.97
CA GLY A 166 -16.75 -7.25 -8.77
C GLY A 166 -17.34 -6.86 -7.41
N SER A 167 -16.58 -7.09 -6.33
CA SER A 167 -16.95 -6.67 -4.98
C SER A 167 -17.12 -5.15 -4.86
N PHE A 168 -16.31 -4.34 -5.53
CA PHE A 168 -16.46 -2.88 -5.57
C PHE A 168 -17.83 -2.47 -6.15
N LEU A 169 -18.19 -3.02 -7.32
CA LEU A 169 -19.48 -2.71 -7.96
C LEU A 169 -20.67 -3.22 -7.15
N MET A 170 -20.55 -4.42 -6.57
CA MET A 170 -21.58 -4.98 -5.67
C MET A 170 -21.76 -4.12 -4.41
N LEU A 171 -20.67 -3.74 -3.73
CA LEU A 171 -20.73 -2.86 -2.56
C LEU A 171 -21.26 -1.47 -2.89
N GLN A 172 -20.88 -0.90 -4.04
CA GLN A 172 -21.41 0.38 -4.52
C GLN A 172 -22.93 0.32 -4.72
N GLY A 173 -23.41 -0.74 -5.38
CA GLY A 173 -24.85 -1.00 -5.58
C GLY A 173 -25.59 -1.25 -4.26
N LEU A 174 -25.01 -2.04 -3.35
CA LEU A 174 -25.58 -2.31 -2.03
C LEU A 174 -25.65 -1.04 -1.16
N ASN A 175 -24.57 -0.25 -1.10
CA ASN A 175 -24.52 1.02 -0.36
C ASN A 175 -25.65 1.94 -0.82
N LEU A 176 -25.88 2.06 -2.13
CA LEU A 176 -26.95 2.89 -2.69
C LEU A 176 -28.34 2.30 -2.43
N GLY A 177 -28.55 1.03 -2.81
CA GLY A 177 -29.85 0.37 -2.75
C GLY A 177 -30.37 0.19 -1.32
N VAL A 178 -29.53 -0.34 -0.42
CA VAL A 178 -29.90 -0.60 0.98
C VAL A 178 -30.12 0.70 1.75
N THR A 179 -29.25 1.70 1.58
CA THR A 179 -29.43 3.01 2.24
C THR A 179 -30.72 3.69 1.76
N LYS A 180 -31.01 3.64 0.46
CA LYS A 180 -32.25 4.21 -0.09
C LYS A 180 -33.50 3.47 0.39
N LEU A 181 -33.46 2.14 0.44
CA LEU A 181 -34.58 1.31 0.90
C LEU A 181 -34.88 1.53 2.39
N ILE A 182 -33.86 1.66 3.24
CA ILE A 182 -34.05 1.81 4.70
C ILE A 182 -34.32 3.27 5.11
N THR A 183 -33.70 4.26 4.44
CA THR A 183 -33.75 5.66 4.88
C THR A 183 -34.64 6.57 4.03
N GLY A 184 -35.15 6.08 2.89
CA GLY A 184 -35.81 6.89 1.87
C GLY A 184 -34.87 7.80 1.06
N THR A 185 -33.59 7.91 1.44
CA THR A 185 -32.60 8.82 0.84
C THR A 185 -31.25 8.12 0.67
N VAL A 186 -30.25 8.82 0.13
CA VAL A 186 -28.87 8.29 -0.01
C VAL A 186 -27.95 8.73 1.14
N LEU A 187 -28.52 9.24 2.24
CA LEU A 187 -27.80 9.92 3.31
C LEU A 187 -28.27 9.46 4.70
N ILE A 188 -27.31 9.13 5.56
CA ILE A 188 -27.55 8.81 6.97
C ILE A 188 -27.11 10.01 7.81
N ARG A 189 -27.90 10.38 8.82
CA ARG A 189 -27.69 11.51 9.76
C ARG A 189 -28.12 11.09 11.17
N GLY A 190 -27.79 11.91 12.16
CA GLY A 190 -28.24 11.73 13.55
C GLY A 190 -27.38 10.76 14.36
N LEU A 191 -26.14 10.47 13.93
CA LEU A 191 -25.25 9.60 14.70
C LEU A 191 -24.83 10.22 16.04
N ALA A 192 -24.82 11.56 16.13
CA ALA A 192 -24.43 12.29 17.33
C ALA A 192 -25.36 12.02 18.53
N ASP A 193 -26.63 11.73 18.27
CA ASP A 193 -27.69 11.55 19.26
C ASP A 193 -27.81 10.09 19.75
N VAL A 194 -27.04 9.16 19.18
CA VAL A 194 -27.12 7.72 19.48
C VAL A 194 -26.33 7.36 20.76
N PRO A 195 -26.85 6.47 21.63
CA PRO A 195 -26.13 5.99 22.81
C PRO A 195 -24.71 5.49 22.50
N GLY A 196 -23.74 5.94 23.27
CA GLY A 196 -22.32 5.59 23.08
C GLY A 196 -21.56 6.45 22.06
N TYR A 197 -22.23 7.38 21.34
CA TYR A 197 -21.54 8.26 20.39
C TYR A 197 -20.38 9.04 21.02
N HIS A 198 -20.59 9.69 22.17
CA HIS A 198 -19.55 10.54 22.78
C HIS A 198 -18.29 9.73 23.17
N SER A 199 -18.45 8.52 23.74
CA SER A 199 -17.31 7.67 24.09
C SER A 199 -16.61 7.05 22.87
N ALA A 200 -17.35 6.68 21.82
CA ALA A 200 -16.76 6.24 20.56
C ALA A 200 -16.00 7.40 19.86
N SER A 201 -16.59 8.60 19.86
CA SER A 201 -15.98 9.80 19.29
C SER A 201 -14.67 10.16 20.00
N MET A 202 -14.58 10.00 21.33
CA MET A 202 -13.32 10.17 22.08
C MET A 202 -12.18 9.26 21.59
N VAL A 203 -12.47 8.06 21.07
CA VAL A 203 -11.46 7.08 20.63
C VAL A 203 -11.09 7.20 19.14
N PHE A 204 -12.06 7.56 18.29
CA PHE A 204 -11.89 7.54 16.83
C PHE A 204 -11.97 8.91 16.13
N ALA A 205 -12.53 9.94 16.78
CA ALA A 205 -12.76 11.26 16.16
C ALA A 205 -12.29 12.45 17.03
N SER A 206 -11.69 12.20 18.20
CA SER A 206 -11.19 13.24 19.09
C SER A 206 -10.06 14.07 18.48
N THR A 207 -9.92 15.28 19.01
CA THR A 207 -8.95 16.28 18.57
C THR A 207 -8.29 16.87 19.81
N VAL A 208 -6.96 16.99 19.80
CA VAL A 208 -6.13 17.51 20.89
C VAL A 208 -5.46 18.79 20.41
N SER A 209 -5.70 19.89 21.11
CA SER A 209 -5.06 21.18 20.83
C SER A 209 -3.65 21.20 21.40
N LEU A 210 -2.63 21.26 20.53
CA LEU A 210 -1.21 21.32 20.90
C LEU A 210 -0.55 22.47 20.14
N PHE A 211 0.16 23.36 20.84
CA PHE A 211 0.92 24.47 20.24
C PHE A 211 0.10 25.37 19.27
N GLY A 212 -1.23 25.47 19.46
CA GLY A 212 -2.14 26.20 18.57
C GLY A 212 -2.63 25.42 17.33
N GLY A 213 -2.22 24.17 17.16
CA GLY A 213 -2.75 23.25 16.15
C GLY A 213 -3.75 22.23 16.73
N ALA A 214 -4.74 21.82 15.93
CA ALA A 214 -5.81 20.91 16.34
C ALA A 214 -5.57 19.48 15.82
N PHE A 215 -4.75 18.70 16.53
CA PHE A 215 -4.28 17.39 16.07
C PHE A 215 -5.32 16.28 16.31
N ARG A 216 -5.69 15.54 15.27
CA ARG A 216 -6.68 14.44 15.38
C ARG A 216 -6.08 13.13 15.89
N VAL A 217 -6.90 12.36 16.62
CA VAL A 217 -6.56 11.00 17.10
C VAL A 217 -6.26 10.00 15.97
N SER A 218 -6.76 10.24 14.75
CA SER A 218 -6.42 9.45 13.56
C SER A 218 -4.91 9.42 13.28
N ILE A 219 -4.16 10.47 13.67
CA ILE A 219 -2.69 10.51 13.57
C ILE A 219 -2.06 9.46 14.48
N LEU A 220 -2.57 9.29 15.71
CA LEU A 220 -2.07 8.27 16.65
C LEU A 220 -2.36 6.85 16.16
N TRP A 221 -3.58 6.61 15.66
CA TRP A 221 -3.95 5.34 15.04
C TRP A 221 -3.06 5.02 13.83
N TRP A 222 -2.80 6.01 12.96
CA TRP A 222 -1.94 5.85 11.80
C TRP A 222 -0.50 5.51 12.18
N LEU A 223 0.09 6.23 13.15
CA LEU A 223 1.46 5.97 13.62
C LEU A 223 1.55 4.60 14.31
N CYS A 224 0.55 4.22 15.10
CA CYS A 224 0.46 2.91 15.75
C CYS A 224 0.40 1.77 14.71
N LEU A 225 -0.50 1.87 13.72
CA LEU A 225 -0.61 0.87 12.65
C LEU A 225 0.61 0.85 11.73
N THR A 226 1.24 2.01 11.48
CA THR A 226 2.54 2.08 10.79
C THR A 226 3.61 1.31 11.56
N ALA A 227 3.75 1.56 12.86
CA ALA A 227 4.74 0.89 13.71
C ALA A 227 4.50 -0.63 13.77
N LEU A 228 3.24 -1.05 13.91
CA LEU A 228 2.83 -2.45 13.87
C LEU A 228 3.17 -3.10 12.51
N ALA A 229 2.79 -2.48 11.39
CA ALA A 229 3.07 -3.02 10.06
C ALA A 229 4.58 -3.09 9.75
N VAL A 230 5.36 -2.08 10.17
CA VAL A 230 6.83 -2.09 10.07
C VAL A 230 7.44 -3.20 10.93
N TYR A 231 6.94 -3.41 12.14
CA TYR A 231 7.37 -4.50 13.01
C TYR A 231 7.05 -5.86 12.37
N VAL A 232 5.80 -6.07 11.93
CA VAL A 232 5.36 -7.32 11.28
C VAL A 232 6.21 -7.62 10.04
N LEU A 233 6.40 -6.66 9.13
CA LEU A 233 7.20 -6.84 7.91
C LEU A 233 8.68 -7.14 8.20
N ARG A 234 9.29 -6.50 9.21
CA ARG A 234 10.75 -6.55 9.42
C ARG A 234 11.22 -7.53 10.50
N ARG A 235 10.34 -7.97 11.41
CA ARG A 235 10.70 -8.73 12.61
C ARG A 235 9.95 -10.05 12.77
N THR A 236 8.98 -10.38 11.91
CA THR A 236 8.17 -11.60 12.04
C THR A 236 8.27 -12.50 10.81
N ALA A 237 8.03 -13.81 11.01
CA ALA A 237 7.95 -14.77 9.90
C ALA A 237 6.84 -14.42 8.89
N PHE A 238 5.73 -13.80 9.35
CA PHE A 238 4.67 -13.34 8.46
C PHE A 238 5.18 -12.29 7.45
N GLY A 239 6.06 -11.38 7.87
CA GLY A 239 6.71 -10.43 6.95
C GLY A 239 7.45 -11.14 5.82
N ASN A 240 8.28 -12.13 6.15
CA ASN A 240 8.97 -12.96 5.16
C ASN A 240 7.98 -13.66 4.22
N TRP A 241 6.88 -14.22 4.75
CA TRP A 241 5.85 -14.87 3.93
C TRP A 241 5.19 -13.90 2.94
N VAL A 242 4.89 -12.66 3.35
CA VAL A 242 4.30 -11.63 2.48
C VAL A 242 5.23 -11.31 1.31
N PHE A 243 6.51 -11.03 1.58
CA PHE A 243 7.50 -10.79 0.52
C PHE A 243 7.72 -12.01 -0.40
N SER A 244 7.85 -13.23 0.16
CA SER A 244 8.05 -14.44 -0.64
C SER A 244 6.88 -14.72 -1.58
N VAL A 245 5.65 -14.59 -1.08
CA VAL A 245 4.43 -14.87 -1.85
C VAL A 245 4.19 -13.85 -2.96
N GLY A 246 4.54 -12.58 -2.74
CA GLY A 246 4.46 -11.56 -3.80
C GLY A 246 5.60 -11.61 -4.81
N GLY A 247 6.76 -12.17 -4.45
CA GLY A 247 7.89 -12.36 -5.37
C GLY A 247 7.68 -13.56 -6.31
N ASP A 248 7.45 -14.75 -5.75
CA ASP A 248 7.10 -15.95 -6.51
C ASP A 248 6.24 -16.90 -5.66
N VAL A 249 4.95 -16.99 -6.02
CA VAL A 249 3.95 -17.83 -5.36
C VAL A 249 4.32 -19.33 -5.38
N ARG A 250 4.97 -19.81 -6.45
CA ARG A 250 5.37 -21.22 -6.61
C ARG A 250 6.59 -21.52 -5.75
N ALA A 251 7.63 -20.67 -5.81
CA ALA A 251 8.81 -20.81 -4.97
C ALA A 251 8.45 -20.72 -3.48
N ALA A 252 7.61 -19.77 -3.08
CA ALA A 252 7.11 -19.63 -1.71
C ALA A 252 6.39 -20.90 -1.22
N ARG A 253 5.54 -21.50 -2.06
CA ARG A 253 4.87 -22.78 -1.73
C ARG A 253 5.87 -23.92 -1.56
N ASN A 254 6.88 -24.02 -2.43
CA ASN A 254 7.90 -25.08 -2.38
C ASN A 254 8.77 -25.02 -1.11
N VAL A 255 8.94 -23.85 -0.50
CA VAL A 255 9.62 -23.69 0.80
C VAL A 255 8.67 -23.65 2.01
N GLY A 256 7.42 -24.09 1.83
CA GLY A 256 6.46 -24.30 2.93
C GLY A 256 5.68 -23.06 3.40
N VAL A 257 5.73 -21.94 2.68
CA VAL A 257 4.95 -20.73 3.05
C VAL A 257 3.45 -21.01 2.91
N PRO A 258 2.60 -20.69 3.91
CA PRO A 258 1.16 -20.94 3.87
C PRO A 258 0.40 -19.92 2.99
N VAL A 259 0.74 -19.88 1.69
CA VAL A 259 0.27 -18.91 0.67
C VAL A 259 -1.18 -18.48 0.83
N VAL A 260 -2.10 -19.46 0.93
CA VAL A 260 -3.55 -19.22 1.02
C VAL A 260 -3.90 -18.40 2.26
N ARG A 261 -3.34 -18.77 3.43
CA ARG A 261 -3.58 -18.05 4.68
C ARG A 261 -2.98 -16.64 4.61
N THR A 262 -1.74 -16.51 4.12
CA THR A 262 -1.06 -15.22 3.96
C THR A 262 -1.89 -14.25 3.12
N LYS A 263 -2.32 -14.64 1.91
CA LYS A 263 -3.11 -13.76 1.04
C LYS A 263 -4.49 -13.42 1.63
N ILE A 264 -5.21 -14.38 2.21
CA ILE A 264 -6.51 -14.11 2.87
C ILE A 264 -6.33 -13.13 4.04
N THR A 265 -5.31 -13.29 4.88
CA THR A 265 -5.02 -12.36 5.98
C THR A 265 -4.73 -10.95 5.48
N LEU A 266 -4.06 -10.79 4.33
CA LEU A 266 -3.84 -9.47 3.74
C LEU A 266 -5.15 -8.79 3.31
N PHE A 267 -6.07 -9.49 2.62
CA PHE A 267 -7.39 -8.94 2.26
C PHE A 267 -8.27 -8.62 3.48
N VAL A 268 -8.20 -9.43 4.54
CA VAL A 268 -8.87 -9.10 5.81
C VAL A 268 -8.24 -7.85 6.43
N THR A 269 -6.92 -7.69 6.36
CA THR A 269 -6.21 -6.53 6.89
C THR A 269 -6.57 -5.24 6.14
N THR A 270 -6.70 -5.26 4.81
CA THR A 270 -7.17 -4.11 4.03
C THR A 270 -8.62 -3.74 4.34
N ALA A 271 -9.51 -4.73 4.49
CA ALA A 271 -10.89 -4.47 4.87
C ALA A 271 -11.03 -3.92 6.30
N VAL A 272 -10.23 -4.40 7.26
CA VAL A 272 -10.20 -3.87 8.64
C VAL A 272 -9.62 -2.45 8.69
N ALA A 273 -8.63 -2.12 7.88
CA ALA A 273 -8.16 -0.74 7.74
C ALA A 273 -9.27 0.18 7.18
N ALA A 274 -10.00 -0.28 6.17
CA ALA A 274 -11.14 0.45 5.59
C ALA A 274 -12.26 0.65 6.62
N TRP A 275 -12.56 -0.36 7.44
CA TRP A 275 -13.46 -0.24 8.58
C TRP A 275 -13.03 0.84 9.57
N LEU A 276 -11.76 0.86 9.98
CA LEU A 276 -11.27 1.84 10.94
C LEU A 276 -11.43 3.27 10.38
N VAL A 277 -11.06 3.49 9.12
CA VAL A 277 -11.19 4.80 8.46
C VAL A 277 -12.66 5.17 8.22
N GLY A 278 -13.53 4.21 7.96
CA GLY A 278 -14.98 4.39 7.87
C GLY A 278 -15.59 4.81 9.20
N THR A 279 -15.23 4.13 10.30
CA THR A 279 -15.62 4.46 11.67
C THR A 279 -15.15 5.86 12.07
N MET A 280 -13.88 6.21 11.83
CA MET A 280 -13.37 7.58 12.04
C MET A 280 -14.16 8.61 11.24
N THR A 281 -14.49 8.29 9.99
CA THR A 281 -15.17 9.22 9.07
C THR A 281 -16.61 9.50 9.50
N ILE A 282 -17.40 8.48 9.83
CA ILE A 282 -18.79 8.72 10.26
C ILE A 282 -18.88 9.35 11.65
N LEU A 283 -18.00 9.01 12.58
CA LEU A 283 -17.97 9.65 13.90
C LEU A 283 -17.54 11.12 13.82
N ARG A 284 -16.62 11.48 12.91
CA ARG A 284 -16.21 12.86 12.67
C ARG A 284 -17.29 13.68 11.96
N LEU A 285 -17.96 13.12 10.94
CA LEU A 285 -18.90 13.84 10.09
C LEU A 285 -20.37 13.76 10.55
N THR A 286 -20.65 12.93 11.57
CA THR A 286 -21.98 12.60 12.14
C THR A 286 -23.05 12.12 11.12
N SER A 287 -22.61 11.93 9.88
CA SER A 287 -23.41 11.63 8.70
C SER A 287 -22.54 10.96 7.64
N ILE A 288 -23.16 10.18 6.74
CA ILE A 288 -22.45 9.50 5.65
C ILE A 288 -23.38 9.32 4.44
N GLN A 289 -22.84 9.54 3.23
CA GLN A 289 -23.55 9.34 1.96
C GLN A 289 -23.25 7.97 1.35
N ALA A 290 -24.20 7.41 0.60
CA ALA A 290 -24.05 6.10 -0.05
C ALA A 290 -22.85 5.99 -1.01
N ASN A 291 -22.41 7.11 -1.59
CA ASN A 291 -21.27 7.20 -2.51
C ASN A 291 -19.91 7.44 -1.81
N SER A 292 -19.86 7.48 -0.47
CA SER A 292 -18.64 7.77 0.28
C SER A 292 -17.54 6.73 -0.01
N GLY A 293 -16.30 7.18 -0.13
CA GLY A 293 -15.14 6.32 -0.36
C GLY A 293 -14.89 5.89 -1.82
N ILE A 294 -15.85 6.07 -2.74
CA ILE A 294 -15.66 5.80 -4.18
C ILE A 294 -14.53 6.68 -4.73
N GLY A 295 -13.59 6.10 -5.48
CA GLY A 295 -12.43 6.79 -6.05
C GLY A 295 -11.23 6.88 -5.10
N GLN A 296 -11.39 6.52 -3.82
CA GLN A 296 -10.30 6.55 -2.84
C GLN A 296 -9.36 5.34 -2.98
N GLU A 297 -9.83 4.22 -3.52
CA GLU A 297 -9.04 3.01 -3.78
C GLU A 297 -7.78 3.30 -4.61
N LEU A 298 -7.92 4.13 -5.66
CA LEU A 298 -6.79 4.54 -6.50
C LEU A 298 -5.82 5.46 -5.75
N ILE A 299 -6.33 6.34 -4.90
CA ILE A 299 -5.52 7.24 -4.08
C ILE A 299 -4.70 6.45 -3.05
N TYR A 300 -5.28 5.42 -2.43
CA TYR A 300 -4.57 4.54 -1.49
C TYR A 300 -3.44 3.77 -2.19
N ILE A 301 -3.69 3.24 -3.39
CA ILE A 301 -2.67 2.57 -4.22
C ILE A 301 -1.57 3.55 -4.63
N VAL A 302 -1.92 4.74 -5.12
CA VAL A 302 -0.96 5.78 -5.52
C VAL A 302 -0.06 6.18 -4.34
N ALA A 303 -0.59 6.33 -3.14
CA ALA A 303 0.20 6.62 -1.95
C ALA A 303 1.18 5.47 -1.59
N ALA A 304 0.75 4.21 -1.70
CA ALA A 304 1.64 3.05 -1.51
C ALA A 304 2.75 2.99 -2.58
N VAL A 305 2.44 3.33 -3.84
CA VAL A 305 3.41 3.39 -4.96
C VAL A 305 4.40 4.54 -4.81
N ILE A 306 3.96 5.74 -4.42
CA ILE A 306 4.85 6.86 -4.05
C ILE A 306 5.75 6.44 -2.90
N GLY A 307 5.23 5.66 -1.96
CA GLY A 307 5.99 5.01 -0.88
C GLY A 307 6.98 3.92 -1.33
N GLY A 308 7.10 3.64 -2.63
CA GLY A 308 8.06 2.69 -3.19
C GLY A 308 7.57 1.24 -3.28
N CYS A 309 6.27 0.96 -3.08
CA CYS A 309 5.72 -0.39 -3.30
C CYS A 309 5.57 -0.68 -4.79
N LEU A 310 5.93 -1.90 -5.23
CA LEU A 310 5.75 -2.31 -6.62
C LEU A 310 4.37 -2.92 -6.87
N LEU A 311 3.81 -2.60 -8.03
CA LEU A 311 2.57 -3.20 -8.54
C LEU A 311 2.71 -4.72 -8.82
N THR A 312 3.94 -5.21 -9.01
CA THR A 312 4.22 -6.63 -9.29
C THR A 312 4.27 -7.51 -8.04
N GLY A 313 4.27 -6.92 -6.83
CA GLY A 313 4.56 -7.64 -5.60
C GLY A 313 6.05 -7.85 -5.31
N GLY A 314 6.34 -8.45 -4.16
CA GLY A 314 7.68 -8.84 -3.71
C GLY A 314 8.57 -7.69 -3.22
N TYR A 315 8.14 -6.42 -3.34
CA TYR A 315 8.92 -5.26 -2.93
C TYR A 315 8.04 -4.09 -2.47
N GLY A 316 8.42 -3.46 -1.35
CA GLY A 316 7.76 -2.28 -0.80
C GLY A 316 8.06 -2.08 0.68
N SER A 317 7.40 -1.10 1.31
CA SER A 317 7.56 -0.81 2.73
C SER A 317 6.35 -0.11 3.32
N ALA A 318 5.91 -0.54 4.50
CA ALA A 318 4.88 0.16 5.28
C ALA A 318 5.31 1.59 5.67
N ALA A 319 6.57 1.78 6.09
CA ALA A 319 7.09 3.12 6.38
C ALA A 319 7.21 4.00 5.12
N GLY A 320 7.49 3.39 3.97
CA GLY A 320 7.43 4.06 2.68
C GLY A 320 6.00 4.53 2.36
N ALA A 321 4.99 3.66 2.51
CA ALA A 321 3.59 4.01 2.29
C ALA A 321 3.09 5.14 3.20
N THR A 322 3.54 5.18 4.46
CA THR A 322 3.35 6.31 5.38
C THR A 322 3.93 7.62 4.82
N LEU A 323 5.14 7.60 4.25
CA LEU A 323 5.73 8.78 3.61
C LEU A 323 4.97 9.19 2.33
N GLY A 324 4.45 8.24 1.55
CA GLY A 324 3.59 8.52 0.40
C GLY A 324 2.26 9.18 0.79
N ALA A 325 1.66 8.75 1.91
CA ALA A 325 0.47 9.37 2.48
C ALA A 325 0.74 10.77 3.05
N LEU A 326 1.91 10.97 3.67
CA LEU A 326 2.40 12.27 4.13
C LEU A 326 2.56 13.25 2.97
N ILE A 327 3.18 12.82 1.87
CA ILE A 327 3.28 13.58 0.61
C ILE A 327 1.90 14.02 0.13
N PHE A 328 0.93 13.11 0.08
CA PHE A 328 -0.43 13.44 -0.34
C PHE A 328 -1.07 14.51 0.55
N GLY A 329 -0.99 14.39 1.88
CA GLY A 329 -1.56 15.38 2.80
C GLY A 329 -0.91 16.75 2.66
N MET A 330 0.42 16.80 2.56
CA MET A 330 1.17 18.04 2.34
C MET A 330 0.82 18.70 1.01
N VAL A 331 0.72 17.94 -0.09
CA VAL A 331 0.26 18.48 -1.39
C VAL A 331 -1.18 18.98 -1.31
N SER A 332 -2.06 18.20 -0.68
CA SER A 332 -3.50 18.47 -0.56
C SER A 332 -3.80 19.81 0.13
N GLN A 333 -3.13 20.13 1.24
CA GLN A 333 -3.31 21.43 1.90
C GLN A 333 -2.33 22.49 1.40
N GLY A 334 -1.15 22.11 0.92
CA GLY A 334 -0.14 23.01 0.39
C GLY A 334 -0.65 23.84 -0.79
N ILE A 335 -1.35 23.20 -1.75
CA ILE A 335 -1.99 23.90 -2.89
C ILE A 335 -2.95 24.99 -2.37
N VAL A 336 -3.77 24.66 -1.38
CA VAL A 336 -4.74 25.58 -0.77
C VAL A 336 -4.05 26.74 -0.03
N TYR A 337 -2.97 26.47 0.70
CA TYR A 337 -2.22 27.48 1.44
C TYR A 337 -1.33 28.41 0.61
N VAL A 338 -1.07 28.07 -0.65
CA VAL A 338 -0.43 28.96 -1.63
C VAL A 338 -1.48 29.76 -2.41
N GLY A 339 -2.78 29.53 -2.17
CA GLY A 339 -3.88 30.27 -2.79
C GLY A 339 -4.08 29.93 -4.26
N TRP A 340 -3.67 28.75 -4.70
CA TRP A 340 -3.96 28.26 -6.05
C TRP A 340 -5.45 27.94 -6.19
N ASP A 341 -5.96 28.17 -7.39
CA ASP A 341 -7.36 27.91 -7.73
C ASP A 341 -7.73 26.43 -7.53
N ALA A 342 -8.84 26.20 -6.81
CA ALA A 342 -9.33 24.88 -6.44
C ALA A 342 -9.78 24.05 -7.66
N ASP A 343 -10.15 24.67 -8.79
CA ASP A 343 -10.52 23.96 -10.01
C ASP A 343 -9.34 23.16 -10.58
N TRP A 344 -8.13 23.68 -10.42
CA TRP A 344 -6.89 23.04 -10.86
C TRP A 344 -6.32 22.05 -9.82
N PHE A 345 -6.94 21.94 -8.64
CA PHE A 345 -6.45 21.11 -7.53
C PHE A 345 -6.11 19.68 -7.95
N LYS A 346 -7.01 19.00 -8.68
CA LYS A 346 -6.81 17.61 -9.11
C LYS A 346 -5.68 17.47 -10.13
N PHE A 347 -5.48 18.47 -11.00
CA PHE A 347 -4.39 18.48 -11.97
C PHE A 347 -3.04 18.64 -11.26
N PHE A 348 -2.91 19.64 -10.38
CA PHE A 348 -1.69 19.87 -9.62
C PHE A 348 -1.35 18.75 -8.65
N LEU A 349 -2.36 18.17 -7.99
CA LEU A 349 -2.22 16.96 -7.19
C LEU A 349 -1.66 15.81 -8.04
N GLY A 350 -2.27 15.50 -9.18
CA GLY A 350 -1.78 14.45 -10.09
C GLY A 350 -0.35 14.70 -10.58
N ALA A 351 -0.04 15.92 -11.01
CA ALA A 351 1.28 16.32 -11.49
C ALA A 351 2.38 16.21 -10.41
N MET A 352 2.12 16.68 -9.19
CA MET A 352 3.07 16.58 -8.09
C MET A 352 3.24 15.15 -7.58
N LEU A 353 2.18 14.34 -7.54
CA LEU A 353 2.28 12.92 -7.19
C LEU A 353 3.10 12.16 -8.24
N LEU A 354 2.91 12.43 -9.54
CA LEU A 354 3.76 11.89 -10.60
C LEU A 354 5.22 12.32 -10.46
N LEU A 355 5.47 13.61 -10.19
CA LEU A 355 6.83 14.12 -9.95
C LEU A 355 7.47 13.41 -8.75
N ALA A 356 6.74 13.20 -7.65
CA ALA A 356 7.22 12.47 -6.48
C ALA A 356 7.56 11.00 -6.80
N VAL A 357 6.76 10.31 -7.63
CA VAL A 357 7.10 8.95 -8.12
C VAL A 357 8.36 8.98 -8.99
N LEU A 358 8.48 9.93 -9.91
CA LEU A 358 9.65 10.05 -10.78
C LEU A 358 10.92 10.36 -9.99
N THR A 359 10.87 11.26 -9.00
CA THR A 359 11.97 11.53 -8.07
C THR A 359 12.34 10.29 -7.27
N ASN A 360 11.37 9.56 -6.72
CA ASN A 360 11.61 8.30 -6.00
C ASN A 360 12.30 7.27 -6.92
N GLN A 361 11.81 7.06 -8.14
CA GLN A 361 12.42 6.15 -9.11
C GLN A 361 13.83 6.58 -9.54
N PHE A 362 14.07 7.87 -9.73
CA PHE A 362 15.38 8.40 -10.10
C PHE A 362 16.41 8.19 -8.97
N VAL A 363 16.05 8.54 -7.73
CA VAL A 363 16.89 8.29 -6.54
C VAL A 363 17.20 6.80 -6.39
N ARG A 364 16.21 5.93 -6.62
CA ARG A 364 16.39 4.47 -6.57
C ARG A 364 17.35 3.97 -7.66
N ARG A 365 17.15 4.35 -8.93
CA ARG A 365 18.05 3.97 -10.03
C ARG A 365 19.48 4.47 -9.81
N TYR A 366 19.64 5.70 -9.36
CA TYR A 366 20.96 6.24 -9.04
C TYR A 366 21.65 5.46 -7.91
N ALA A 367 20.91 5.02 -6.88
CA ALA A 367 21.44 4.16 -5.83
C ALA A 367 21.78 2.73 -6.31
N GLU A 368 21.03 2.18 -7.27
CA GLU A 368 21.30 0.90 -7.93
C GLU A 368 22.54 0.98 -8.84
N GLU A 369 22.68 2.06 -9.62
CA GLU A 369 23.78 2.29 -10.57
C GLU A 369 25.09 2.64 -9.86
N ALA A 370 25.07 3.52 -8.85
CA ALA A 370 26.22 3.79 -7.97
C ALA A 370 26.59 2.61 -7.04
N GLY A 371 25.80 1.52 -7.09
CA GLY A 371 26.04 0.25 -6.43
C GLY A 371 26.75 -0.80 -7.31
N LYS A 372 26.80 -0.61 -8.63
CA LYS A 372 27.61 -1.41 -9.56
C LYS A 372 29.08 -1.00 -9.51
#